data_AF-A0A6P4CCH6-F1
#
_entry.id   AF-A0A6P4CCH6-F1
#
_cell.length_a   1.000
_cell.length_b   1.000
_cell.length_c   1.000
_cell.angle_alpha   90.00
_cell.angle_beta   90.00
_cell.angle_gamma   90.00
#
_symmetry.space_group_name_H-M   'P 1'
#
loop_
_entity.id
_entity.type
_entity.pdbx_description
1 polymer ?
#
loop_
_entity_poly.entity_id
_entity_poly.type
_entity_poly.pdbx_seq_one_letter_code
_entity_poly.pdbx_strand_id
1 'polypeptide(L)'
;MRYDGTKDPQKHLTAFEARMNLEGVGDATRCRAFLVTLAGPAIRWFNALPQGSITAFADISQSFLARFTTRIAKVKHLSNLLGVTQKPGEPTKKFIDRFNDECLKIDGLTDSFASLCLTNDLLNEDFRKHLTTKPVWTMQKIQSVTKEYINDEEVSQVVAANKWQLPNPPARQAPQVDRYKEAPRDGTPAKQHKQPPRVGRFTNYTPLTTSIVEVYQQIVDKGILSRPRPLKERTGGNKSLYCDYHKGFGHKTQDCFDLKDVLE
;
A
#
# COMPACT_ATOMS: atom_id res chain seq x y z
N MET A 1 -47.92 8.65 -1.81
CA MET A 1 -46.65 8.50 -1.06
C MET A 1 -46.03 7.16 -1.42
N ARG A 2 -44.75 7.10 -1.82
CA ARG A 2 -44.14 5.85 -2.35
C ARG A 2 -42.65 5.72 -1.98
N TYR A 3 -42.27 4.52 -1.53
CA TYR A 3 -40.97 4.15 -1.00
C TYR A 3 -40.38 2.92 -1.71
N ASP A 4 -39.22 3.08 -2.31
CA ASP A 4 -38.51 2.06 -3.11
C ASP A 4 -37.27 1.49 -2.39
N GLY A 5 -36.96 1.96 -1.18
CA GLY A 5 -35.75 1.58 -0.46
C GLY A 5 -34.51 2.43 -0.77
N THR A 6 -34.65 3.58 -1.44
CA THR A 6 -33.55 4.55 -1.69
C THR A 6 -33.63 5.80 -0.83
N LYS A 7 -34.86 6.26 -0.52
CA LYS A 7 -35.14 7.47 0.27
C LYS A 7 -34.96 7.20 1.75
N ASP A 8 -34.73 8.27 2.53
CA ASP A 8 -34.68 8.21 3.99
C ASP A 8 -35.92 7.48 4.59
N PRO A 9 -35.74 6.36 5.32
CA PRO A 9 -36.84 5.57 5.84
C PRO A 9 -37.53 6.27 7.01
N GLN A 10 -36.80 7.03 7.82
CA GLN A 10 -37.37 7.77 8.94
C GLN A 10 -38.31 8.86 8.42
N LYS A 11 -37.88 9.61 7.40
CA LYS A 11 -38.74 10.63 6.77
C LYS A 11 -39.99 10.03 6.13
N HIS A 12 -39.87 8.85 5.51
CA HIS A 12 -41.05 8.15 4.95
C HIS A 12 -42.01 7.70 6.05
N LEU A 13 -41.49 7.10 7.12
CA LEU A 13 -42.29 6.62 8.25
C LEU A 13 -43.01 7.77 8.96
N THR A 14 -42.29 8.83 9.36
CA THR A 14 -42.90 9.98 10.03
C THR A 14 -43.97 10.67 9.17
N ALA A 15 -43.76 10.79 7.86
CA ALA A 15 -44.78 11.34 6.96
C ALA A 15 -45.98 10.39 6.76
N PHE A 16 -45.77 9.08 6.88
CA PHE A 16 -46.86 8.09 6.88
C PHE A 16 -47.68 8.17 8.18
N GLU A 17 -47.01 8.17 9.33
CA GLU A 17 -47.63 8.28 10.66
C GLU A 17 -48.46 9.55 10.80
N ALA A 18 -47.94 10.70 10.37
CA ALA A 18 -48.67 11.97 10.39
C ALA A 18 -50.03 11.88 9.65
N ARG A 19 -50.06 11.21 8.48
CA ARG A 19 -51.32 10.99 7.74
C ARG A 19 -52.26 10.02 8.46
N MET A 20 -51.75 8.88 8.95
CA MET A 20 -52.60 7.89 9.65
C MET A 20 -53.14 8.38 11.00
N ASN A 21 -52.41 9.28 11.67
CA ASN A 21 -52.88 9.96 12.87
C ASN A 21 -53.98 10.97 12.54
N LEU A 22 -53.86 11.73 11.44
CA LEU A 22 -54.90 12.65 10.96
C LEU A 22 -56.18 11.90 10.54
N GLU A 23 -56.06 10.74 9.90
CA GLU A 23 -57.19 9.89 9.51
C GLU A 23 -57.82 9.11 10.69
N GLY A 24 -57.21 9.14 11.88
CA GLY A 24 -57.74 8.45 13.08
C GLY A 24 -57.78 6.92 12.99
N VAL A 25 -57.08 6.32 12.04
CA VAL A 25 -57.20 4.88 11.73
C VAL A 25 -56.40 4.00 12.70
N GLY A 26 -56.97 2.84 13.05
CA GLY A 26 -56.31 1.82 13.87
C GLY A 26 -55.31 0.92 13.11
N ASP A 27 -54.47 0.21 13.86
CA ASP A 27 -53.28 -0.51 13.38
C ASP A 27 -53.51 -1.45 12.20
N ALA A 28 -54.59 -2.23 12.19
CA ALA A 28 -54.90 -3.13 11.08
C ALA A 28 -55.04 -2.38 9.73
N THR A 29 -55.58 -1.16 9.75
CA THR A 29 -55.65 -0.28 8.58
C THR A 29 -54.30 0.38 8.30
N ARG A 30 -53.54 0.79 9.33
CA ARG A 30 -52.17 1.34 9.17
C ARG A 30 -51.25 0.35 8.47
N CYS A 31 -51.22 -0.92 8.88
CA CYS A 31 -50.40 -1.96 8.26
C CYS A 31 -50.76 -2.18 6.77
N ARG A 32 -52.06 -2.26 6.44
CA ARG A 32 -52.53 -2.36 5.05
C ARG A 32 -52.20 -1.12 4.23
N ALA A 33 -52.39 0.08 4.77
CA ALA A 33 -52.08 1.33 4.09
C ALA A 33 -50.57 1.51 3.88
N PHE A 34 -49.73 1.08 4.83
CA PHE A 34 -48.28 1.14 4.72
C PHE A 34 -47.77 0.29 3.56
N LEU A 35 -48.33 -0.91 3.40
CA LEU A 35 -48.02 -1.82 2.29
C LEU A 35 -48.18 -1.16 0.92
N VAL A 36 -49.27 -0.41 0.71
CA VAL A 36 -49.55 0.33 -0.54
C VAL A 36 -48.51 1.41 -0.82
N THR A 37 -47.78 1.89 0.19
CA THR A 37 -46.67 2.84 -0.01
C THR A 37 -45.36 2.19 -0.44
N LEU A 38 -45.21 0.86 -0.38
CA LEU A 38 -43.96 0.17 -0.68
C LEU A 38 -43.83 -0.20 -2.17
N ALA A 39 -42.59 -0.21 -2.67
CA ALA A 39 -42.27 -0.52 -4.05
C ALA A 39 -40.89 -1.17 -4.20
N GLY A 40 -40.67 -1.86 -5.33
CA GLY A 40 -39.36 -2.43 -5.69
C GLY A 40 -38.77 -3.34 -4.60
N PRO A 41 -37.54 -3.10 -4.13
CA PRO A 41 -36.96 -3.81 -2.99
C PRO A 41 -37.80 -3.80 -1.70
N ALA A 42 -38.57 -2.73 -1.44
CA ALA A 42 -39.32 -2.59 -0.20
C ALA A 42 -40.55 -3.50 -0.12
N ILE A 43 -41.33 -3.61 -1.21
CA ILE A 43 -42.47 -4.54 -1.27
C ILE A 43 -42.00 -6.01 -1.21
N ARG A 44 -40.85 -6.33 -1.83
CA ARG A 44 -40.25 -7.67 -1.75
C ARG A 44 -39.79 -8.05 -0.34
N TRP A 45 -39.26 -7.10 0.43
CA TRP A 45 -38.93 -7.32 1.84
C TRP A 45 -40.18 -7.63 2.66
N PHE A 46 -41.24 -6.83 2.51
CA PHE A 46 -42.47 -7.03 3.27
C PHE A 46 -43.08 -8.41 3.01
N ASN A 47 -43.15 -8.81 1.73
CA ASN A 47 -43.69 -10.13 1.33
C ASN A 47 -42.83 -11.32 1.80
N ALA A 48 -41.61 -11.08 2.30
CA ALA A 48 -40.71 -12.10 2.83
C ALA A 48 -40.70 -12.16 4.37
N LEU A 49 -41.55 -11.38 5.05
CA LEU A 49 -41.69 -11.43 6.50
C LEU A 49 -42.40 -12.72 6.94
N PRO A 50 -42.02 -13.36 8.07
CA PRO A 50 -42.69 -14.55 8.56
C PRO A 50 -44.18 -14.30 8.83
N GLN A 51 -45.03 -15.30 8.55
CA GLN A 51 -46.45 -15.20 8.85
C GLN A 51 -46.66 -15.03 10.37
N GLY A 52 -47.52 -14.08 10.77
CA GLY A 52 -47.74 -13.73 12.18
C GLY A 52 -46.68 -12.83 12.82
N SER A 53 -45.62 -12.43 12.11
CA SER A 53 -44.59 -11.52 12.64
C SER A 53 -45.02 -10.05 12.79
N ILE A 54 -46.19 -9.68 12.26
CA ILE A 54 -46.78 -8.35 12.40
C ILE A 54 -48.13 -8.50 13.10
N THR A 55 -48.22 -7.96 14.31
CA THR A 55 -49.43 -7.87 15.13
C THR A 55 -49.93 -6.42 15.23
N ALA A 56 -49.00 -5.46 15.25
CA ALA A 56 -49.23 -4.04 15.39
C ALA A 56 -48.47 -3.22 14.33
N PHE A 57 -48.80 -1.94 14.20
CA PHE A 57 -48.06 -1.01 13.34
C PHE A 57 -46.64 -0.73 13.87
N ALA A 58 -46.40 -0.93 15.17
CA ALA A 58 -45.06 -0.88 15.76
C ALA A 58 -44.11 -1.93 15.15
N ASP A 59 -44.56 -3.18 15.00
CA ASP A 59 -43.74 -4.32 14.54
C ASP A 59 -43.18 -4.09 13.13
N ILE A 60 -44.05 -3.65 12.21
CA ILE A 60 -43.68 -3.30 10.84
C ILE A 60 -42.77 -2.07 10.79
N SER A 61 -43.01 -1.07 11.64
CA SER A 61 -42.21 0.16 11.69
C SER A 61 -40.80 -0.10 12.17
N GLN A 62 -40.63 -0.85 13.26
CA GLN A 62 -39.33 -1.26 13.78
C GLN A 62 -38.58 -2.12 12.77
N SER A 63 -39.24 -3.11 12.18
CA SER A 63 -38.64 -4.00 11.18
C SER A 63 -38.24 -3.25 9.90
N PHE A 64 -39.04 -2.27 9.48
CA PHE A 64 -38.76 -1.40 8.34
C PHE A 64 -37.53 -0.52 8.58
N LEU A 65 -37.46 0.18 9.72
CA LEU A 65 -36.30 1.00 10.08
C LEU A 65 -35.03 0.13 10.18
N ALA A 66 -35.09 -1.01 10.88
CA ALA A 66 -33.96 -1.94 10.98
C ALA A 66 -33.46 -2.40 9.60
N ARG A 67 -34.37 -2.70 8.67
CA ARG A 67 -34.01 -3.18 7.32
C ARG A 67 -33.46 -2.10 6.40
N PHE A 68 -34.01 -0.89 6.45
CA PHE A 68 -33.72 0.16 5.46
C PHE A 68 -32.78 1.26 5.95
N THR A 69 -32.74 1.56 7.25
CA THR A 69 -31.73 2.46 7.82
C THR A 69 -30.34 1.86 7.63
N THR A 70 -30.16 0.58 7.95
CA THR A 70 -28.90 -0.15 7.71
C THR A 70 -28.51 -0.18 6.24
N ARG A 71 -29.48 -0.32 5.31
CA ARG A 71 -29.21 -0.30 3.87
C ARG A 71 -28.78 1.07 3.37
N ILE A 72 -29.43 2.15 3.82
CA ILE A 72 -29.17 3.51 3.34
C ILE A 72 -27.92 4.12 3.97
N ALA A 73 -27.64 3.81 5.25
CA ALA A 73 -26.34 4.07 5.84
C ALA A 73 -25.25 3.40 4.98
N LYS A 74 -25.32 2.07 4.78
CA LYS A 74 -24.34 1.34 3.97
C LYS A 74 -24.18 1.92 2.55
N VAL A 75 -25.26 2.19 1.83
CA VAL A 75 -25.16 2.74 0.45
C VAL A 75 -24.50 4.12 0.45
N LYS A 76 -24.88 5.04 1.35
CA LYS A 76 -24.26 6.38 1.43
C LYS A 76 -22.78 6.30 1.84
N HIS A 77 -22.46 5.50 2.84
CA HIS A 77 -21.09 5.34 3.31
C HIS A 77 -20.18 4.65 2.26
N LEU A 78 -20.66 3.63 1.56
CA LEU A 78 -19.92 3.01 0.45
C LEU A 78 -19.72 3.99 -0.72
N SER A 79 -20.68 4.86 -1.02
CA SER A 79 -20.50 5.93 -2.02
C SER A 79 -19.53 7.03 -1.58
N ASN A 80 -19.43 7.32 -0.28
CA ASN A 80 -18.41 8.24 0.23
C ASN A 80 -17.00 7.67 0.01
N LEU A 81 -16.80 6.36 0.25
CA LEU A 81 -15.49 5.74 0.12
C LEU A 81 -14.94 5.82 -1.31
N LEU A 82 -15.80 5.61 -2.32
CA LEU A 82 -15.50 5.83 -3.75
C LEU A 82 -15.20 7.29 -4.11
N GLY A 83 -15.49 8.24 -3.21
CA GLY A 83 -15.13 9.65 -3.34
C GLY A 83 -13.80 10.02 -2.66
N VAL A 84 -13.19 9.11 -1.89
CA VAL A 84 -11.89 9.33 -1.25
C VAL A 84 -10.78 8.94 -2.23
N THR A 85 -10.47 9.85 -3.16
CA THR A 85 -9.33 9.73 -4.07
C THR A 85 -8.09 10.46 -3.56
N GLN A 86 -6.91 9.97 -3.92
CA GLN A 86 -5.65 10.67 -3.70
C GLN A 86 -5.63 11.91 -4.61
N LYS A 87 -5.29 13.08 -4.06
CA LYS A 87 -5.23 14.32 -4.85
C LYS A 87 -3.86 14.47 -5.52
N PRO A 88 -3.76 15.17 -6.68
CA PRO A 88 -2.46 15.51 -7.27
C PRO A 88 -1.56 16.25 -6.27
N GLY A 89 -0.31 15.80 -6.13
CA GLY A 89 0.65 16.36 -5.16
C GLY A 89 0.40 15.98 -3.70
N GLU A 90 -0.55 15.08 -3.42
CA GLU A 90 -0.83 14.63 -2.06
C GLU A 90 0.08 13.46 -1.62
N PRO A 91 0.78 13.56 -0.48
CA PRO A 91 1.55 12.45 0.08
C PRO A 91 0.67 11.23 0.37
N THR A 92 1.11 10.04 -0.04
CA THR A 92 0.39 8.76 0.14
C THR A 92 -0.10 8.54 1.57
N LYS A 93 0.70 8.94 2.57
CA LYS A 93 0.32 8.91 4.00
C LYS A 93 -0.99 9.65 4.28
N LYS A 94 -1.13 10.91 3.84
CA LYS A 94 -2.32 11.74 4.10
C LYS A 94 -3.57 11.20 3.41
N PHE A 95 -3.39 10.51 2.29
CA PHE A 95 -4.46 9.82 1.59
C PHE A 95 -4.92 8.60 2.39
N ILE A 96 -3.99 7.74 2.82
CA ILE A 96 -4.27 6.55 3.63
C ILE A 96 -4.95 6.94 4.96
N ASP A 97 -4.49 8.01 5.63
CA ASP A 97 -5.09 8.49 6.87
C ASP A 97 -6.58 8.86 6.67
N ARG A 98 -6.91 9.65 5.63
CA ARG A 98 -8.31 9.96 5.29
C ARG A 98 -9.13 8.74 4.87
N PHE A 99 -8.52 7.81 4.12
CA PHE A 99 -9.18 6.59 3.67
C PHE A 99 -9.55 5.71 4.89
N ASN A 100 -8.63 5.57 5.85
CA ASN A 100 -8.89 4.90 7.12
C ASN A 100 -10.01 5.59 7.91
N ASP A 101 -9.97 6.93 8.03
CA ASP A 101 -10.99 7.71 8.73
C ASP A 101 -12.39 7.56 8.10
N GLU A 102 -12.51 7.40 6.78
CA GLU A 102 -13.81 7.16 6.14
C GLU A 102 -14.23 5.70 6.29
N CYS A 103 -13.33 4.72 6.16
CA CYS A 103 -13.58 3.30 6.44
C CYS A 103 -14.15 3.07 7.86
N LEU A 104 -13.63 3.76 8.87
CA LEU A 104 -14.10 3.67 10.26
C LEU A 104 -15.54 4.16 10.47
N LYS A 105 -16.12 4.91 9.51
CA LYS A 105 -17.51 5.37 9.56
C LYS A 105 -18.49 4.38 8.91
N ILE A 106 -18.03 3.23 8.41
CA ILE A 106 -18.83 2.29 7.60
C ILE A 106 -19.09 0.98 8.34
N ASP A 107 -20.26 0.87 8.98
CA ASP A 107 -20.67 -0.37 9.65
C ASP A 107 -20.80 -1.56 8.69
N GLY A 108 -19.96 -2.57 8.90
CA GLY A 108 -19.95 -3.80 8.12
C GLY A 108 -19.33 -3.65 6.73
N LEU A 109 -18.35 -2.77 6.58
CA LEU A 109 -17.42 -2.74 5.45
C LEU A 109 -16.64 -4.07 5.35
N THR A 110 -16.49 -4.62 4.16
CA THR A 110 -15.67 -5.81 3.92
C THR A 110 -14.26 -5.42 3.47
N ASP A 111 -13.24 -6.14 3.93
CA ASP A 111 -11.84 -5.95 3.50
C ASP A 111 -11.70 -5.99 1.97
N SER A 112 -12.50 -6.83 1.28
CA SER A 112 -12.54 -6.90 -0.18
C SER A 112 -13.01 -5.61 -0.85
N PHE A 113 -14.00 -4.91 -0.29
CA PHE A 113 -14.49 -3.64 -0.84
C PHE A 113 -13.54 -2.49 -0.51
N ALA A 114 -13.01 -2.45 0.72
CA ALA A 114 -11.98 -1.49 1.11
C ALA A 114 -10.72 -1.61 0.23
N SER A 115 -10.24 -2.84 0.01
CA SER A 115 -9.10 -3.13 -0.87
C SER A 115 -9.36 -2.72 -2.33
N LEU A 116 -10.59 -2.88 -2.83
CA LEU A 116 -10.95 -2.46 -4.19
C LEU A 116 -10.93 -0.94 -4.35
N CYS A 117 -11.56 -0.20 -3.43
CA CYS A 117 -11.55 1.27 -3.47
C CYS A 117 -10.11 1.79 -3.36
N LEU A 118 -9.37 1.33 -2.35
CA LEU A 118 -7.96 1.72 -2.16
C LEU A 118 -7.10 1.53 -3.43
N THR A 119 -7.31 0.45 -4.18
CA THR A 119 -6.52 0.14 -5.39
C THR A 119 -6.97 0.92 -6.62
N ASN A 120 -8.21 1.42 -6.65
CA ASN A 120 -8.73 2.27 -7.73
C ASN A 120 -8.45 3.75 -7.49
N ASP A 121 -8.51 4.19 -6.23
CA ASP A 121 -8.57 5.60 -5.84
C ASP A 121 -7.18 6.19 -5.48
N LEU A 122 -6.13 5.35 -5.51
CA LEU A 122 -4.73 5.69 -5.29
C LEU A 122 -4.02 6.09 -6.60
N LEU A 123 -3.41 7.28 -6.62
CA LEU A 123 -2.65 7.81 -7.78
C LEU A 123 -1.16 7.44 -7.76
N ASN A 124 -0.60 7.04 -6.61
CA ASN A 124 0.78 6.59 -6.51
C ASN A 124 0.93 5.19 -7.15
N GLU A 125 1.31 5.15 -8.42
CA GLU A 125 1.44 3.94 -9.23
C GLU A 125 2.45 2.92 -8.66
N ASP A 126 3.51 3.34 -7.98
CA ASP A 126 4.50 2.40 -7.42
C ASP A 126 4.01 1.74 -6.14
N PHE A 127 3.32 2.50 -5.28
CA PHE A 127 2.61 1.94 -4.12
C PHE A 127 1.43 1.06 -4.57
N ARG A 128 0.71 1.46 -5.63
CA ARG A 128 -0.37 0.70 -6.25
C ARG A 128 0.09 -0.66 -6.76
N LYS A 129 1.21 -0.71 -7.50
CA LYS A 129 1.84 -1.97 -7.95
C LYS A 129 2.15 -2.87 -6.76
N HIS A 130 2.73 -2.33 -5.69
CA HIS A 130 3.03 -3.09 -4.48
C HIS A 130 1.77 -3.73 -3.87
N LEU A 131 0.67 -2.96 -3.76
CA LEU A 131 -0.62 -3.46 -3.28
C LEU A 131 -1.22 -4.53 -4.22
N THR A 132 -1.16 -4.37 -5.55
CA THR A 132 -1.74 -5.36 -6.49
C THR A 132 -1.10 -6.75 -6.44
N THR A 133 0.01 -6.95 -5.72
CA THR A 133 0.65 -8.27 -5.56
C THR A 133 -0.15 -9.27 -4.70
N LYS A 134 -1.20 -8.84 -4.00
CA LYS A 134 -2.06 -9.72 -3.17
C LYS A 134 -3.55 -9.44 -3.39
N PRO A 135 -4.42 -10.47 -3.35
CA PRO A 135 -5.81 -10.34 -3.81
C PRO A 135 -6.76 -9.64 -2.83
N VAL A 136 -6.46 -9.62 -1.52
CA VAL A 136 -7.25 -8.92 -0.49
C VAL A 136 -6.31 -8.39 0.57
N TRP A 137 -6.49 -7.12 0.95
CA TRP A 137 -5.79 -6.49 2.07
C TRP A 137 -6.76 -6.18 3.20
N THR A 138 -6.43 -6.60 4.42
CA THR A 138 -7.13 -6.14 5.62
C THR A 138 -6.64 -4.76 6.03
N MET A 139 -7.47 -3.98 6.74
CA MET A 139 -7.09 -2.62 7.17
C MET A 139 -5.77 -2.59 7.98
N GLN A 140 -5.53 -3.57 8.85
CA GLN A 140 -4.24 -3.69 9.57
C GLN A 140 -3.06 -3.94 8.63
N LYS A 141 -3.25 -4.70 7.54
CA LYS A 141 -2.21 -5.00 6.55
C LYS A 141 -1.90 -3.80 5.67
N ILE A 142 -2.92 -3.00 5.32
CA ILE A 142 -2.76 -1.70 4.65
C ILE A 142 -1.89 -0.77 5.51
N GLN A 143 -2.17 -0.68 6.82
CA GLN A 143 -1.40 0.16 7.74
C GLN A 143 0.06 -0.32 7.91
N SER A 144 0.33 -1.63 7.95
CA SER A 144 1.72 -2.12 8.05
C SER A 144 2.52 -1.78 6.79
N VAL A 145 1.97 -2.06 5.60
CA VAL A 145 2.62 -1.79 4.31
C VAL A 145 2.75 -0.29 4.03
N THR A 146 1.80 0.52 4.48
CA THR A 146 1.92 1.99 4.40
C THR A 146 3.09 2.49 5.25
N LYS A 147 3.30 1.95 6.46
CA LYS A 147 4.45 2.32 7.31
C LYS A 147 5.78 1.88 6.69
N GLU A 148 5.84 0.67 6.14
CA GLU A 148 7.02 0.17 5.42
C GLU A 148 7.35 1.07 4.21
N TYR A 149 6.36 1.42 3.39
CA TYR A 149 6.55 2.30 2.23
C TYR A 149 6.98 3.73 2.61
N ILE A 150 6.37 4.34 3.64
CA ILE A 150 6.77 5.67 4.12
C ILE A 150 8.22 5.65 4.61
N ASN A 151 8.62 4.61 5.33
CA ASN A 151 9.98 4.49 5.85
C ASN A 151 11.01 4.34 4.71
N ASP A 152 10.71 3.55 3.68
CA ASP A 152 11.54 3.42 2.48
C ASP A 152 11.56 4.70 1.62
N GLU A 153 10.44 5.42 1.54
CA GLU A 153 10.33 6.72 0.83
C GLU A 153 11.15 7.80 1.56
N GLU A 154 11.02 7.92 2.89
CA GLU A 154 11.75 8.88 3.72
C GLU A 154 13.26 8.61 3.70
N VAL A 155 13.68 7.34 3.83
CA VAL A 155 15.09 6.94 3.65
C VAL A 155 15.59 7.29 2.24
N SER A 156 14.78 7.07 1.20
CA SER A 156 15.14 7.41 -0.19
C SER A 156 15.28 8.93 -0.41
N GLN A 157 14.40 9.74 0.19
CA GLN A 157 14.48 11.20 0.14
C GLN A 157 15.71 11.74 0.88
N VAL A 158 16.05 11.20 2.06
CA VAL A 158 17.27 11.58 2.80
C VAL A 158 18.54 11.21 2.03
N VAL A 159 18.58 10.01 1.43
CA VAL A 159 19.72 9.58 0.58
C VAL A 159 19.83 10.45 -0.68
N ALA A 160 18.71 10.91 -1.25
CA ALA A 160 18.73 11.86 -2.36
C ALA A 160 19.24 13.25 -1.91
N ALA A 161 18.70 13.82 -0.83
CA ALA A 161 19.09 15.12 -0.30
C ALA A 161 20.58 15.18 0.04
N ASN A 162 21.13 14.14 0.67
CA ASN A 162 22.56 14.05 1.01
C ASN A 162 23.47 13.97 -0.23
N LYS A 163 22.98 13.50 -1.39
CA LYS A 163 23.76 13.57 -2.64
C LYS A 163 23.85 14.98 -3.22
N TRP A 164 22.88 15.85 -2.96
CA TRP A 164 22.88 17.24 -3.44
C TRP A 164 23.74 18.19 -2.59
N GLN A 165 24.17 17.76 -1.39
CA GLN A 165 24.99 18.58 -0.49
C GLN A 165 26.51 18.39 -0.63
N LEU A 166 26.97 17.49 -1.51
CA LEU A 166 28.42 17.29 -1.72
C LEU A 166 28.98 18.38 -2.66
N PRO A 167 30.00 19.16 -2.25
CA PRO A 167 30.56 20.21 -3.11
C PRO A 167 31.20 19.66 -4.39
N ASN A 168 30.78 20.16 -5.56
CA ASN A 168 31.43 19.83 -6.83
C ASN A 168 32.89 20.34 -6.85
N PRO A 169 33.90 19.48 -7.08
CA PRO A 169 35.24 19.96 -7.41
C PRO A 169 35.25 20.59 -8.82
N PRO A 170 36.07 21.64 -9.06
CA PRO A 170 35.97 22.44 -10.28
C PRO A 170 36.47 21.68 -11.52
N ALA A 171 35.74 21.85 -12.63
CA ALA A 171 36.09 21.27 -13.92
C ALA A 171 37.42 21.85 -14.45
N ARG A 172 38.46 21.00 -14.54
CA ARG A 172 39.70 21.35 -15.26
C ARG A 172 39.52 21.07 -16.76
N GLN A 173 39.68 22.12 -17.54
CA GLN A 173 39.61 22.11 -19.00
C GLN A 173 40.81 21.33 -19.58
N ALA A 174 40.60 20.57 -20.64
CA ALA A 174 41.65 19.86 -21.37
C ALA A 174 42.09 20.65 -22.62
N PRO A 175 43.39 20.89 -22.83
CA PRO A 175 43.92 21.36 -24.12
C PRO A 175 44.17 20.19 -25.09
N GLN A 176 43.94 20.43 -26.37
CA GLN A 176 43.99 19.47 -27.48
C GLN A 176 45.12 19.84 -28.46
N VAL A 177 46.02 18.90 -28.79
CA VAL A 177 46.87 18.88 -30.01
C VAL A 177 47.18 17.38 -30.29
N ASP A 178 46.71 16.71 -31.34
CA ASP A 178 47.14 16.73 -32.76
C ASP A 178 48.65 16.40 -32.98
N ARG A 179 49.11 15.55 -33.92
CA ARG A 179 48.45 14.69 -34.94
C ARG A 179 49.52 13.78 -35.64
N TYR A 180 49.09 12.85 -36.51
CA TYR A 180 49.89 12.01 -37.45
C TYR A 180 50.73 10.89 -36.76
N LYS A 181 50.81 9.62 -37.18
CA LYS A 181 50.41 8.82 -38.36
C LYS A 181 50.44 7.31 -37.92
N GLU A 182 49.80 6.28 -38.49
CA GLU A 182 48.89 6.07 -39.64
C GLU A 182 48.11 4.73 -39.46
N ALA A 183 47.71 4.02 -40.53
CA ALA A 183 47.03 2.69 -40.56
C ALA A 183 47.45 1.94 -41.87
N PRO A 184 47.14 0.63 -42.17
CA PRO A 184 45.96 -0.20 -41.85
C PRO A 184 46.27 -1.56 -41.13
N ARG A 185 45.41 -2.10 -40.24
CA ARG A 185 44.24 -3.01 -40.47
C ARG A 185 44.56 -4.37 -41.13
N ASP A 186 43.97 -5.50 -40.72
CA ASP A 186 43.09 -5.82 -39.58
C ASP A 186 43.14 -7.35 -39.31
N GLY A 187 42.91 -7.82 -38.06
CA GLY A 187 42.94 -9.27 -37.79
C GLY A 187 42.90 -9.71 -36.32
N THR A 188 41.78 -10.32 -35.91
CA THR A 188 41.57 -11.07 -34.65
C THR A 188 41.50 -10.21 -33.35
N PRO A 189 41.06 -10.73 -32.18
CA PRO A 189 39.66 -10.57 -31.79
C PRO A 189 39.42 -9.97 -30.38
N ALA A 190 38.16 -9.60 -30.12
CA ALA A 190 37.49 -9.46 -28.81
C ALA A 190 38.36 -9.14 -27.56
N LYS A 191 38.66 -7.85 -27.32
CA LYS A 191 39.25 -7.42 -26.03
C LYS A 191 38.19 -7.21 -24.94
N GLN A 192 38.22 -8.10 -23.96
CA GLN A 192 37.44 -8.02 -22.71
C GLN A 192 37.67 -6.67 -21.99
N HIS A 193 36.59 -5.92 -21.73
CA HIS A 193 36.65 -4.74 -20.86
C HIS A 193 36.82 -5.17 -19.39
N LYS A 194 38.04 -5.06 -18.87
CA LYS A 194 38.29 -5.08 -17.43
C LYS A 194 37.67 -3.82 -16.80
N GLN A 195 36.58 -3.98 -16.05
CA GLN A 195 36.03 -2.90 -15.24
C GLN A 195 37.02 -2.51 -14.12
N PRO A 196 37.03 -1.24 -13.68
CA PRO A 196 37.91 -0.80 -12.60
C PRO A 196 37.60 -1.52 -11.27
N PRO A 197 38.56 -1.59 -10.33
CA PRO A 197 38.33 -2.17 -9.02
C PRO A 197 37.19 -1.45 -8.28
N ARG A 198 36.35 -2.20 -7.57
CA ARG A 198 35.39 -1.62 -6.63
C ARG A 198 36.18 -1.06 -5.45
N VAL A 199 36.14 0.25 -5.27
CA VAL A 199 36.68 0.94 -4.10
C VAL A 199 35.65 0.83 -2.98
N GLY A 200 36.07 0.43 -1.77
CA GLY A 200 35.21 0.46 -0.58
C GLY A 200 34.88 1.88 -0.13
N ARG A 201 33.97 2.03 0.83
CA ARG A 201 33.52 3.35 1.31
C ARG A 201 34.65 4.17 1.93
N PHE A 202 35.63 3.50 2.54
CA PHE A 202 36.80 4.12 3.16
C PHE A 202 38.09 3.81 2.38
N THR A 203 38.99 4.79 2.32
CA THR A 203 40.29 4.64 1.63
C THR A 203 41.33 3.91 2.48
N ASN A 204 41.13 3.87 3.79
CA ASN A 204 41.91 3.13 4.78
C ASN A 204 40.91 2.52 5.78
N TYR A 205 41.26 1.37 6.35
CA TYR A 205 40.47 0.70 7.39
C TYR A 205 41.30 0.56 8.67
N THR A 206 40.64 0.59 9.82
CA THR A 206 41.27 0.32 11.12
C THR A 206 41.89 -1.09 11.12
N PRO A 207 43.20 -1.23 11.43
CA PRO A 207 43.85 -2.52 11.49
C PRO A 207 43.26 -3.40 12.60
N LEU A 208 42.58 -4.49 12.20
CA LEU A 208 42.05 -5.48 13.12
C LEU A 208 43.19 -6.30 13.73
N THR A 209 43.12 -6.57 15.04
CA THR A 209 44.08 -7.42 15.77
C THR A 209 43.91 -8.91 15.49
N THR A 210 42.78 -9.30 14.88
CA THR A 210 42.45 -10.65 14.42
C THR A 210 41.97 -10.60 12.96
N SER A 211 41.80 -11.75 12.31
CA SER A 211 41.30 -11.76 10.94
C SER A 211 39.83 -11.30 10.89
N ILE A 212 39.46 -10.62 9.81
CA ILE A 212 38.08 -10.18 9.58
C ILE A 212 37.06 -11.35 9.57
N VAL A 213 37.52 -12.56 9.28
CA VAL A 213 36.71 -13.80 9.30
C VAL A 213 36.38 -14.19 10.74
N GLU A 214 37.36 -14.14 11.66
CA GLU A 214 37.14 -14.40 13.09
C GLU A 214 36.25 -13.33 13.71
N VAL A 215 36.47 -12.05 13.37
CA VAL A 215 35.59 -10.95 13.81
C VAL A 215 34.15 -11.17 13.34
N TYR A 216 33.95 -11.50 12.05
CA TYR A 216 32.64 -11.82 11.50
C TYR A 216 31.96 -12.99 12.24
N GLN A 217 32.70 -14.06 12.51
CA GLN A 217 32.17 -15.24 13.19
C GLN A 217 31.76 -14.97 14.65
N GLN A 218 32.39 -14.00 15.34
CA GLN A 218 32.04 -13.64 16.71
C GLN A 218 30.80 -12.72 16.83
N ILE A 219 30.42 -12.04 15.74
CA ILE A 219 29.33 -11.03 15.74
C ILE A 219 28.10 -11.47 14.95
N VAL A 220 28.23 -12.45 14.05
CA VAL A 220 27.08 -13.03 13.32
C VAL A 220 26.07 -13.66 14.29
N ASP A 221 26.54 -14.40 15.29
CA ASP A 221 25.68 -15.05 16.30
C ASP A 221 25.05 -14.04 17.28
N LYS A 222 25.58 -12.82 17.35
CA LYS A 222 25.04 -11.72 18.16
C LYS A 222 24.00 -10.88 17.41
N GLY A 223 23.79 -11.11 16.11
CA GLY A 223 22.80 -10.39 15.30
C GLY A 223 23.08 -8.90 15.09
N ILE A 224 24.30 -8.44 15.37
CA ILE A 224 24.69 -7.01 15.36
C ILE A 224 24.86 -6.47 13.92
N LEU A 225 25.14 -7.37 12.96
CA LEU A 225 25.42 -6.98 11.58
C LEU A 225 24.16 -6.72 10.76
N SER A 226 24.19 -5.62 10.01
CA SER A 226 23.21 -5.33 8.96
C SER A 226 23.22 -6.40 7.87
N ARG A 227 22.04 -6.74 7.35
CA ARG A 227 21.90 -7.76 6.30
C ARG A 227 22.60 -7.30 5.01
N PRO A 228 23.56 -8.06 4.46
CA PRO A 228 24.28 -7.65 3.27
C PRO A 228 23.37 -7.52 2.04
N ARG A 229 23.73 -6.61 1.14
CA ARG A 229 23.17 -6.59 -0.22
C ARG A 229 23.58 -7.89 -0.93
N PRO A 230 22.66 -8.58 -1.63
CA PRO A 230 23.01 -9.76 -2.41
C PRO A 230 24.06 -9.43 -3.47
N LEU A 231 25.04 -10.33 -3.66
CA LEU A 231 25.97 -10.20 -4.76
C LEU A 231 25.20 -10.37 -6.07
N LYS A 232 25.28 -9.35 -6.94
CA LYS A 232 24.66 -9.40 -8.27
C LYS A 232 25.28 -10.55 -9.05
N GLU A 233 24.47 -11.56 -9.34
CA GLU A 233 24.90 -12.82 -9.95
C GLU A 233 25.58 -12.56 -11.29
N ARG A 234 26.90 -12.71 -11.32
CA ARG A 234 27.70 -12.51 -12.53
C ARG A 234 27.76 -13.84 -13.26
N THR A 235 27.05 -13.94 -14.39
CA THR A 235 27.20 -15.05 -15.33
C THR A 235 28.67 -15.14 -15.75
N GLY A 236 29.39 -16.15 -15.26
CA GLY A 236 30.85 -16.28 -15.43
C GLY A 236 31.72 -15.84 -14.24
N GLY A 237 31.15 -15.59 -13.06
CA GLY A 237 31.91 -15.37 -11.83
C GLY A 237 32.72 -16.60 -11.39
N ASN A 238 33.93 -16.37 -10.86
CA ASN A 238 34.82 -17.45 -10.44
C ASN A 238 34.28 -18.17 -9.18
N LYS A 239 33.71 -19.37 -9.37
CA LYS A 239 33.04 -20.18 -8.32
C LYS A 239 33.99 -20.71 -7.22
N SER A 240 35.29 -20.48 -7.33
CA SER A 240 36.30 -20.90 -6.35
C SER A 240 36.43 -20.00 -5.12
N LEU A 241 35.82 -18.80 -5.13
CA LEU A 241 35.92 -17.83 -4.04
C LEU A 241 34.53 -17.56 -3.48
N TYR A 242 34.31 -17.92 -2.20
CA TYR A 242 33.04 -17.75 -1.49
C TYR A 242 33.18 -16.72 -0.37
N CYS A 243 32.13 -15.92 -0.16
CA CYS A 243 32.04 -14.94 0.91
C CYS A 243 30.86 -15.26 1.84
N ASP A 244 31.17 -15.53 3.10
CA ASP A 244 30.23 -15.91 4.16
C ASP A 244 29.30 -14.78 4.59
N TYR A 245 29.75 -13.52 4.42
CA TYR A 245 28.92 -12.34 4.64
C TYR A 245 27.77 -12.31 3.62
N HIS A 246 28.08 -12.26 2.32
CA HIS A 246 27.05 -12.22 1.28
C HIS A 246 26.35 -13.56 1.02
N LYS A 247 26.86 -14.67 1.56
CA LYS A 247 26.46 -16.05 1.24
C LYS A 247 26.47 -16.33 -0.27
N GLY A 248 27.56 -15.94 -0.94
CA GLY A 248 27.66 -15.98 -2.40
C GLY A 248 29.08 -16.02 -2.94
N PHE A 249 29.19 -16.36 -4.22
CA PHE A 249 30.48 -16.55 -4.91
C PHE A 249 30.96 -15.27 -5.61
N GLY A 250 32.28 -15.03 -5.56
CA GLY A 250 32.96 -13.99 -6.34
C GLY A 250 34.23 -13.43 -5.69
N HIS A 251 34.31 -13.44 -4.35
CA HIS A 251 35.48 -13.03 -3.57
C HIS A 251 35.50 -13.79 -2.23
N LYS A 252 36.63 -13.80 -1.53
CA LYS A 252 36.73 -14.39 -0.18
C LYS A 252 36.26 -13.40 0.89
N THR A 253 35.73 -13.90 2.00
CA THR A 253 35.33 -13.08 3.18
C THR A 253 36.44 -12.14 3.67
N GLN A 254 37.71 -12.56 3.60
CA GLN A 254 38.88 -11.75 3.95
C GLN A 254 39.03 -10.44 3.11
N ASP A 255 38.54 -10.48 1.87
CA ASP A 255 38.68 -9.43 0.85
C ASP A 255 37.37 -8.63 0.65
N CYS A 256 36.39 -8.83 1.54
CA CYS A 256 35.07 -8.23 1.44
C CYS A 256 35.07 -6.76 1.90
N PHE A 257 35.03 -5.83 0.96
CA PHE A 257 34.91 -4.39 1.27
C PHE A 257 33.61 -4.05 2.00
N ASP A 258 32.48 -4.66 1.62
CA ASP A 258 31.19 -4.42 2.27
C ASP A 258 31.17 -4.92 3.74
N LEU A 259 32.02 -5.89 4.11
CA LEU A 259 32.20 -6.33 5.49
C LEU A 259 33.15 -5.39 6.25
N LYS A 260 34.23 -4.91 5.61
CA LYS A 260 35.14 -3.90 6.19
C LYS A 260 34.41 -2.59 6.47
N ASP A 261 33.57 -2.13 5.54
CA ASP A 261 32.74 -0.91 5.66
C ASP A 261 31.67 -0.97 6.77
N VAL A 262 31.43 -2.15 7.37
CA VAL A 262 30.48 -2.36 8.50
C VAL A 262 31.21 -2.63 9.83
N LEU A 263 32.52 -2.86 9.78
CA LEU A 263 33.38 -3.03 10.97
C LEU A 263 34.11 -1.73 11.36
N GLU A 264 33.97 -0.68 10.55
CA GLU A 264 34.44 0.69 10.79
C GLU A 264 33.32 1.58 11.36
#